data_AF-A0AAE1AHK0-F1
#
_entry.id   AF-A0AAE1AHK0-F1
#
_cell.length_a   1.000
_cell.length_b   1.000
_cell.length_c   1.000
_cell.angle_alpha   90.00
_cell.angle_beta   90.00
_cell.angle_gamma   90.00
#
_symmetry.space_group_name_H-M   'P 1'
#
loop_
_entity.id
_entity.type
_entity.pdbx_description
1 polymer ?
#
loop_
_entity_poly.entity_id
_entity_poly.type
_entity_poly.pdbx_seq_one_letter_code
_entity_poly.pdbx_strand_id
1 'polypeptide(L)'
;MITAVGKFVPVSKMCFLHQVTLIVLTVISFSLTINGAQTSCTNGWFGPDCQYQCHCARSAQCDKHDGSCSSGCHQDWFGPACQYARMGFTVNGHFNSSWLTDNKDTTCNRENLRSVTVTLDTPIPLTWLRVVAMDAAHLITVNISYWNESSNSTQCPESNTAEINRVTMDISCPTEYPVTSVTLSGRGVIFLCSLYISAVLVKRKSMRSPLALYNTRDVEASLSLE
;
A
#
# COMPACT_ATOMS: atom_id res chain seq x y z
N MET A 1 -16.34 24.18 -78.69
CA MET A 1 -16.50 24.94 -77.44
C MET A 1 -16.55 23.95 -76.29
N ILE A 2 -15.50 23.86 -75.47
CA ILE A 2 -15.50 23.07 -74.23
C ILE A 2 -15.13 24.04 -73.12
N THR A 3 -16.12 24.48 -72.34
CA THR A 3 -15.92 25.30 -71.15
C THR A 3 -15.69 24.39 -69.95
N ALA A 4 -14.43 24.25 -69.53
CA ALA A 4 -14.07 23.60 -68.28
C ALA A 4 -14.33 24.58 -67.11
N VAL A 5 -15.34 24.28 -66.29
CA VAL A 5 -15.62 25.03 -65.05
C VAL A 5 -14.75 24.44 -63.93
N GLY A 6 -13.54 24.97 -63.77
CA GLY A 6 -12.67 24.63 -62.64
C GLY A 6 -13.22 25.23 -61.34
N LYS A 7 -13.68 24.37 -60.41
CA LYS A 7 -14.05 24.80 -59.05
C LYS A 7 -12.79 25.17 -58.26
N PHE A 8 -12.60 26.46 -58.03
CA PHE A 8 -11.63 26.98 -57.06
C PHE A 8 -12.04 26.53 -55.65
N VAL A 9 -11.18 25.73 -55.01
CA VAL A 9 -11.31 25.38 -53.60
C VAL A 9 -10.64 26.50 -52.79
N PRO A 10 -11.32 27.11 -51.81
CA PRO A 10 -10.76 28.22 -51.04
C PRO A 10 -9.61 27.76 -50.12
N VAL A 11 -8.54 28.54 -50.08
CA VAL A 11 -7.30 28.28 -49.31
C VAL A 11 -7.55 28.00 -47.83
N SER A 12 -8.64 28.56 -47.26
CA SER A 12 -9.08 28.32 -45.88
C SER A 12 -9.49 26.87 -45.59
N LYS A 13 -10.03 26.15 -46.58
CA LYS A 13 -10.39 24.72 -46.43
C LYS A 13 -9.16 23.81 -46.46
N MET A 14 -8.12 24.17 -47.23
CA MET A 14 -6.86 23.40 -47.27
C MET A 14 -6.09 23.48 -45.96
N CYS A 15 -6.12 24.62 -45.26
CA CYS A 15 -5.48 24.77 -43.94
C CYS A 15 -6.17 23.91 -42.86
N PHE A 16 -7.51 23.81 -42.93
CA PHE A 16 -8.30 23.00 -42.00
C PHE A 16 -8.04 21.49 -42.18
N LEU A 17 -7.96 21.00 -43.43
CA LEU A 17 -7.60 19.60 -43.69
C LEU A 17 -6.16 19.26 -43.25
N HIS A 18 -5.23 20.21 -43.37
CA HIS A 18 -3.84 20.00 -42.93
C HIS A 18 -3.70 19.96 -41.40
N GLN A 19 -4.41 20.83 -40.67
CA GLN A 19 -4.44 20.78 -39.20
C GLN A 19 -5.12 19.51 -38.69
N VAL A 20 -6.23 19.09 -39.29
CA VAL A 20 -6.93 17.86 -38.90
C VAL A 20 -6.07 16.62 -39.14
N THR A 21 -5.33 16.55 -40.26
CA THR A 21 -4.41 15.43 -40.52
C THR A 21 -3.22 15.40 -39.55
N LEU A 22 -2.66 16.55 -39.19
CA LEU A 22 -1.60 16.65 -38.16
C LEU A 22 -2.10 16.20 -36.78
N ILE A 23 -3.30 16.62 -36.37
CA ILE A 23 -3.92 16.21 -35.09
C ILE A 23 -4.22 14.71 -35.10
N VAL A 24 -4.75 14.17 -36.20
CA VAL A 24 -5.02 12.74 -36.32
C VAL A 24 -3.71 11.94 -36.28
N LEU A 25 -2.64 12.41 -36.94
CA LEU A 25 -1.33 11.75 -36.87
C LEU A 25 -0.68 11.83 -35.50
N THR A 26 -0.79 12.95 -34.76
CA THR A 26 -0.30 13.05 -33.38
C THR A 26 -1.11 12.19 -32.43
N VAL A 27 -2.44 12.13 -32.57
CA VAL A 27 -3.30 11.25 -31.76
C VAL A 27 -3.03 9.77 -32.07
N ILE A 28 -2.81 9.40 -33.34
CA ILE A 28 -2.45 8.02 -33.72
C ILE A 28 -1.05 7.65 -33.23
N SER A 29 -0.07 8.57 -33.26
CA SER A 29 1.27 8.32 -32.70
C SER A 29 1.30 8.35 -31.16
N PHE A 30 0.42 9.10 -30.50
CA PHE A 30 0.19 9.01 -29.04
C PHE A 30 -0.55 7.73 -28.65
N SER A 31 -1.39 7.18 -29.54
CA SER A 31 -2.12 5.92 -29.32
C SER A 31 -1.26 4.67 -29.58
N LEU A 32 -0.09 4.81 -30.23
CA LEU A 32 0.78 3.69 -30.58
C LEU A 32 1.94 3.45 -29.58
N THR A 33 2.04 4.20 -28.48
CA THR A 33 3.15 4.10 -27.52
C THR A 33 2.78 3.54 -26.14
N ILE A 34 1.63 2.88 -25.98
CA ILE A 34 1.32 2.12 -24.74
C ILE A 34 1.23 0.62 -25.03
N ASN A 35 2.25 0.06 -25.65
CA ASN A 35 2.57 -1.36 -25.47
C ASN A 35 3.65 -1.47 -24.41
N GLY A 36 3.30 -1.10 -23.17
CA GLY A 36 4.03 -1.62 -22.02
C GLY A 36 3.77 -3.12 -22.02
N ALA A 37 4.76 -3.90 -22.48
CA ALA A 37 4.74 -5.33 -22.23
C ALA A 37 4.61 -5.50 -20.71
N GLN A 38 3.40 -5.81 -20.24
CA GLN A 38 3.16 -6.31 -18.90
C GLN A 38 3.92 -7.62 -18.83
N THR A 39 5.20 -7.55 -18.45
CA THR A 39 5.96 -8.73 -18.04
C THR A 39 5.16 -9.35 -16.91
N SER A 40 4.44 -10.44 -17.22
CA SER A 40 3.62 -11.14 -16.24
C SER A 40 4.49 -11.45 -15.03
N CYS A 41 4.12 -10.89 -13.88
CA CYS A 41 4.87 -11.12 -12.65
C CYS A 41 4.96 -12.61 -12.30
N THR A 42 6.06 -12.97 -11.64
CA THR A 42 6.20 -14.28 -11.01
C THR A 42 5.09 -14.45 -9.97
N ASN A 43 4.66 -15.69 -9.73
CA ASN A 43 3.61 -15.97 -8.75
C ASN A 43 3.96 -15.36 -7.39
N GLY A 44 2.99 -14.69 -6.77
CA GLY A 44 3.18 -13.99 -5.50
C GLY A 44 3.62 -12.53 -5.63
N TRP A 45 3.77 -12.01 -6.85
CA TRP A 45 4.20 -10.63 -7.11
C TRP A 45 3.23 -9.90 -8.03
N PHE A 46 3.09 -8.59 -7.83
CA PHE A 46 2.16 -7.73 -8.57
C PHE A 46 2.64 -6.26 -8.65
N GLY A 47 1.91 -5.45 -9.39
CA GLY A 47 2.14 -4.02 -9.56
C GLY A 47 3.24 -3.65 -10.55
N PRO A 48 3.54 -2.34 -10.71
CA PRO A 48 4.57 -1.88 -11.63
C PRO A 48 5.92 -2.53 -11.32
N ASP A 49 6.59 -3.04 -12.36
CA ASP A 49 7.86 -3.76 -12.25
C ASP A 49 7.86 -4.97 -11.29
N CYS A 50 6.68 -5.51 -10.96
CA CYS A 50 6.51 -6.61 -10.00
C CYS A 50 7.15 -6.33 -8.64
N GLN A 51 7.06 -5.07 -8.18
CA GLN A 51 7.76 -4.62 -6.98
C GLN A 51 7.06 -4.99 -5.67
N TYR A 52 5.80 -5.43 -5.71
CA TYR A 52 5.02 -5.77 -4.53
C TYR A 52 4.83 -7.27 -4.41
N GLN A 53 5.08 -7.80 -3.20
CA GLN A 53 4.81 -9.19 -2.86
C GLN A 53 3.48 -9.28 -2.12
N CYS A 54 2.63 -10.25 -2.49
CA CYS A 54 1.37 -10.54 -1.82
C CYS A 54 1.54 -11.71 -0.84
N HIS A 55 0.76 -11.70 0.25
CA HIS A 55 0.80 -12.74 1.28
C HIS A 55 -0.60 -13.29 1.58
N CYS A 56 -1.17 -14.00 0.60
CA CYS A 56 -2.49 -14.60 0.72
C CYS A 56 -2.52 -15.76 1.73
N ALA A 57 -3.67 -15.95 2.38
CA ALA A 57 -3.93 -17.11 3.23
C ALA A 57 -3.87 -18.43 2.43
N ARG A 58 -3.62 -19.55 3.14
CA ARG A 58 -3.61 -20.91 2.57
C ARG A 58 -2.65 -21.08 1.38
N SER A 59 -1.61 -20.25 1.29
CA SER A 59 -0.66 -20.23 0.18
C SER A 59 -1.30 -20.03 -1.20
N ALA A 60 -2.46 -19.36 -1.24
CA ALA A 60 -3.12 -19.01 -2.50
C ALA A 60 -2.24 -18.05 -3.31
N GLN A 61 -2.34 -18.12 -4.64
CA GLN A 61 -1.71 -17.15 -5.53
C GLN A 61 -2.60 -15.91 -5.63
N CYS A 62 -2.00 -14.73 -5.52
CA CYS A 62 -2.72 -13.50 -5.82
C CYS A 62 -2.87 -13.29 -7.33
N ASP A 63 -3.85 -12.47 -7.69
CA ASP A 63 -3.98 -11.94 -9.04
C ASP A 63 -2.74 -11.11 -9.42
N LYS A 64 -2.25 -11.28 -10.65
CA LYS A 64 -0.99 -10.65 -11.10
C LYS A 64 -1.16 -9.17 -11.46
N HIS A 65 -2.38 -8.74 -11.74
CA HIS A 65 -2.70 -7.37 -12.14
C HIS A 65 -2.85 -6.46 -10.93
N ASP A 66 -3.57 -6.90 -9.90
CA ASP A 66 -3.89 -6.07 -8.73
C ASP A 66 -3.39 -6.62 -7.39
N GLY A 67 -2.88 -7.86 -7.34
CA GLY A 67 -2.38 -8.48 -6.12
C GLY A 67 -3.47 -9.04 -5.20
N SER A 68 -4.73 -9.04 -5.62
CA SER A 68 -5.86 -9.45 -4.80
C SER A 68 -5.79 -10.93 -4.39
N CYS A 69 -6.20 -11.21 -3.15
CA CYS A 69 -6.21 -12.56 -2.56
C CYS A 69 -7.66 -13.03 -2.33
N SER A 70 -8.11 -14.03 -3.10
CA SER A 70 -9.47 -14.61 -2.96
C SER A 70 -9.70 -15.28 -1.60
N SER A 71 -8.63 -15.74 -0.95
CA SER A 71 -8.64 -16.37 0.37
C SER A 71 -8.53 -15.38 1.53
N GLY A 72 -8.41 -14.08 1.26
CA GLY A 72 -7.97 -13.09 2.23
C GLY A 72 -6.48 -13.19 2.57
N CYS A 73 -6.05 -12.39 3.54
CA CYS A 73 -4.65 -12.29 3.95
C CYS A 73 -4.24 -13.36 4.94
N HIS A 74 -2.95 -13.73 4.90
CA HIS A 74 -2.32 -14.43 6.01
C HIS A 74 -2.45 -13.60 7.29
N GLN A 75 -2.52 -14.24 8.47
CA GLN A 75 -2.85 -13.57 9.74
C GLN A 75 -1.92 -12.40 10.10
N ASP A 76 -0.67 -12.46 9.65
CA ASP A 76 0.39 -11.45 9.89
C ASP A 76 0.46 -10.39 8.79
N TRP A 77 -0.50 -10.35 7.87
CA TRP A 77 -0.49 -9.47 6.70
C TRP A 77 -1.85 -8.79 6.52
N PHE A 78 -1.82 -7.58 5.98
CA PHE A 78 -3.01 -6.79 5.65
C PHE A 78 -2.75 -5.90 4.42
N GLY A 79 -3.73 -5.06 4.11
CA GLY A 79 -3.75 -4.25 2.89
C GLY A 79 -4.59 -4.89 1.79
N PRO A 80 -4.89 -4.16 0.70
CA PRO A 80 -5.75 -4.63 -0.38
C PRO A 80 -5.20 -5.86 -1.11
N ALA A 81 -3.88 -6.03 -1.13
CA ALA A 81 -3.18 -7.16 -1.74
C ALA A 81 -2.37 -7.98 -0.72
N CYS A 82 -2.69 -7.83 0.57
CA CYS A 82 -1.98 -8.50 1.67
C CYS A 82 -0.46 -8.23 1.64
N GLN A 83 -0.07 -7.01 1.29
CA GLN A 83 1.31 -6.60 1.05
C GLN A 83 1.95 -5.89 2.26
N TYR A 84 1.18 -5.59 3.30
CA TYR A 84 1.64 -4.90 4.50
C TYR A 84 1.80 -5.90 5.64
N ALA A 85 3.02 -6.04 6.15
CA ALA A 85 3.31 -6.90 7.29
C ALA A 85 2.79 -6.23 8.57
N ARG A 86 2.15 -7.02 9.42
CA ARG A 86 1.72 -6.57 10.75
C ARG A 86 2.92 -6.60 11.69
N MET A 87 3.10 -5.51 12.39
CA MET A 87 4.07 -5.41 13.46
C MET A 87 3.48 -5.75 14.82
N GLY A 88 4.33 -6.28 15.69
CA GLY A 88 4.06 -6.43 17.11
C GLY A 88 4.10 -5.09 17.84
N PHE A 89 3.21 -4.95 18.81
CA PHE A 89 3.16 -3.83 19.74
C PHE A 89 2.61 -4.29 21.09
N THR A 90 2.90 -3.51 22.11
CA THR A 90 2.36 -3.68 23.47
C THR A 90 1.41 -2.54 23.80
N VAL A 91 0.28 -2.83 24.46
CA VAL A 91 -0.70 -1.82 24.85
C VAL A 91 -0.30 -1.18 26.19
N ASN A 92 -0.24 0.15 26.24
CA ASN A 92 0.05 0.89 27.46
C ASN A 92 -1.26 1.26 28.17
N GLY A 93 -1.53 0.66 29.33
CA GLY A 93 -2.63 1.07 30.18
C GLY A 93 -3.10 0.00 31.15
N HIS A 94 -3.87 0.43 32.15
CA HIS A 94 -4.47 -0.45 33.16
C HIS A 94 -5.95 -0.71 32.86
N PHE A 95 -6.22 -1.40 31.76
CA PHE A 95 -7.55 -1.83 31.33
C PHE A 95 -7.46 -3.17 30.58
N ASN A 96 -8.59 -3.83 30.36
CA ASN A 96 -8.60 -5.03 29.53
C ASN A 96 -8.34 -4.66 28.06
N SER A 97 -7.14 -4.95 27.58
CA SER A 97 -6.68 -4.66 26.21
C SER A 97 -6.68 -5.88 25.29
N SER A 98 -7.17 -7.04 25.77
CA SER A 98 -7.14 -8.30 25.00
C SER A 98 -7.87 -8.21 23.66
N TRP A 99 -8.92 -7.40 23.57
CA TRP A 99 -9.65 -7.14 22.32
C TRP A 99 -8.77 -6.51 21.24
N LEU A 100 -7.69 -5.80 21.58
CA LEU A 100 -6.81 -5.15 20.60
C LEU A 100 -5.68 -6.07 20.11
N THR A 101 -5.42 -7.18 20.83
CA THR A 101 -4.28 -8.08 20.61
C THR A 101 -4.67 -9.53 20.31
N ASP A 102 -5.97 -9.84 20.19
CA ASP A 102 -6.47 -11.20 19.95
C ASP A 102 -6.53 -11.62 18.47
N ASN A 103 -6.12 -10.74 17.55
CA ASN A 103 -6.17 -10.92 16.11
C ASN A 103 -7.58 -11.19 15.55
N LYS A 104 -8.63 -10.63 16.17
CA LYS A 104 -10.02 -10.76 15.69
C LYS A 104 -10.67 -9.40 15.47
N ASP A 105 -10.95 -9.09 14.21
CA ASP A 105 -11.73 -7.90 13.80
C ASP A 105 -13.15 -7.82 14.41
N THR A 106 -13.63 -8.90 15.02
CA THR A 106 -14.97 -9.01 15.62
C THR A 106 -14.99 -8.82 17.13
N THR A 107 -13.83 -8.84 17.80
CA THR A 107 -13.73 -8.60 19.24
C THR A 107 -13.48 -7.11 19.46
N CYS A 108 -14.48 -6.38 19.94
CA CYS A 108 -14.39 -4.94 20.12
C CYS A 108 -14.27 -4.54 21.58
N ASN A 109 -13.63 -3.39 21.79
CA ASN A 109 -13.65 -2.67 23.05
C ASN A 109 -15.09 -2.45 23.52
N ARG A 110 -15.29 -2.55 24.84
CA ARG A 110 -16.55 -2.21 25.52
C ARG A 110 -16.33 -1.30 26.73
N GLU A 111 -15.08 -0.90 26.95
CA GLU A 111 -14.68 0.04 27.99
C GLU A 111 -14.91 1.46 27.51
N ASN A 112 -15.16 2.39 28.44
CA ASN A 112 -15.38 3.81 28.15
C ASN A 112 -14.06 4.56 27.89
N LEU A 113 -13.19 4.00 27.03
CA LEU A 113 -11.88 4.54 26.70
C LEU A 113 -12.01 5.63 25.64
N ARG A 114 -11.29 6.74 25.85
CA ARG A 114 -11.16 7.84 24.89
C ARG A 114 -9.81 7.88 24.19
N SER A 115 -8.85 7.13 24.70
CA SER A 115 -7.49 7.06 24.19
C SER A 115 -6.89 5.70 24.51
N VAL A 116 -6.16 5.14 23.55
CA VAL A 116 -5.32 3.96 23.73
C VAL A 116 -3.97 4.24 23.07
N THR A 117 -2.89 4.00 23.80
CA THR A 117 -1.53 4.11 23.27
C THR A 117 -0.91 2.73 23.20
N VAL A 118 -0.27 2.43 22.07
CA VAL A 118 0.52 1.22 21.87
C VAL A 118 1.98 1.60 21.67
N THR A 119 2.89 0.85 22.29
CA THR A 119 4.33 0.94 22.08
C THR A 119 4.74 -0.12 21.07
N LEU A 120 5.46 0.26 20.01
CA LEU A 120 6.01 -0.69 19.06
C LEU A 120 7.14 -1.49 19.71
N ASP A 121 7.18 -2.79 19.48
CA ASP A 121 8.24 -3.65 20.04
C ASP A 121 9.63 -3.29 19.48
N THR A 122 9.66 -2.64 18.31
CA THR A 122 10.88 -2.12 17.68
C THR A 122 10.57 -0.75 17.08
N PRO A 123 11.30 0.32 17.47
CA PRO A 123 11.12 1.63 16.85
C PRO A 123 11.45 1.60 15.36
N ILE A 124 10.51 2.01 14.51
CA ILE A 124 10.66 1.91 13.04
C ILE A 124 9.76 2.91 12.30
N PRO A 125 10.14 3.38 11.10
CA PRO A 125 9.30 4.28 10.33
C PRO A 125 8.00 3.62 9.86
N LEU A 126 6.87 4.26 10.14
CA LEU A 126 5.55 3.76 9.77
C LEU A 126 5.29 3.88 8.27
N THR A 127 4.29 3.14 7.80
CA THR A 127 3.80 3.21 6.40
C THR A 127 2.29 3.26 6.36
N TRP A 128 1.64 2.22 6.89
CA TRP A 128 0.20 2.03 6.82
C TRP A 128 -0.32 1.53 8.15
N LEU A 129 -1.52 1.96 8.50
CA LEU A 129 -2.27 1.44 9.62
C LEU A 129 -3.63 0.94 9.11
N ARG A 130 -4.17 -0.10 9.74
CA ARG A 130 -5.57 -0.49 9.58
C ARG A 130 -6.28 -0.30 10.90
N VAL A 131 -7.42 0.37 10.86
CA VAL A 131 -8.33 0.52 12.00
C VAL A 131 -9.62 -0.20 11.67
N VAL A 132 -10.05 -1.05 12.59
CA VAL A 132 -11.35 -1.72 12.53
C VAL A 132 -12.17 -1.29 13.73
N ALA A 133 -13.40 -0.85 13.50
CA ALA A 133 -14.34 -0.45 14.55
C ALA A 133 -15.66 -1.23 14.42
N MET A 134 -16.54 -1.13 15.42
CA MET A 134 -17.82 -1.84 15.40
C MET A 134 -18.79 -1.29 14.33
N ASP A 135 -18.71 0.01 14.05
CA ASP A 135 -19.53 0.68 13.02
C ASP A 135 -18.80 1.88 12.38
N ALA A 136 -19.37 2.34 11.26
CA ALA A 136 -18.84 3.43 10.46
C ALA A 136 -18.81 4.78 11.19
N ALA A 137 -19.82 5.06 12.02
CA ALA A 137 -19.94 6.35 12.70
C ALA A 137 -18.86 6.52 13.76
N HIS A 138 -18.42 5.42 14.37
CA HIS A 138 -17.31 5.42 15.32
C HIS A 138 -15.96 5.44 14.62
N LEU A 139 -15.79 4.72 13.51
CA LEU A 139 -14.53 4.66 12.75
C LEU A 139 -14.02 6.06 12.36
N ILE A 140 -14.91 6.93 11.86
CA ILE A 140 -14.56 8.30 11.43
C ILE A 140 -14.20 9.25 12.58
N THR A 141 -14.40 8.84 13.84
CA THR A 141 -14.10 9.66 15.02
C THR A 141 -12.83 9.21 15.75
N VAL A 142 -12.04 8.33 15.13
CA VAL A 142 -10.75 7.87 15.61
C VAL A 142 -9.65 8.72 15.00
N ASN A 143 -8.96 9.47 15.85
CA ASN A 143 -7.78 10.25 15.49
C ASN A 143 -6.54 9.43 15.82
N ILE A 144 -5.55 9.46 14.93
CA ILE A 144 -4.29 8.72 15.10
C ILE A 144 -3.14 9.71 15.18
N SER A 145 -2.39 9.63 16.25
CA SER A 145 -1.11 10.31 16.39
C SER A 145 0.01 9.34 16.70
N TYR A 146 1.24 9.76 16.50
CA TYR A 146 2.44 8.99 16.79
C TYR A 146 3.46 9.85 17.54
N TRP A 147 4.39 9.16 18.19
CA TRP A 147 5.53 9.77 18.88
C TRP A 147 6.82 9.12 18.39
N ASN A 148 7.87 9.92 18.25
CA ASN A 148 9.24 9.44 18.15
C ASN A 148 9.99 9.81 19.45
N GLU A 149 11.20 9.29 19.66
CA GLU A 149 11.98 9.53 20.88
C GLU A 149 12.33 11.00 21.13
N SER A 150 12.24 11.85 20.11
CA SER A 150 12.71 13.24 20.13
C SER A 150 11.61 14.28 19.85
N SER A 151 10.36 13.86 19.68
CA SER A 151 9.26 14.72 19.25
C SER A 151 8.05 14.64 20.15
N ASN A 152 7.26 15.70 20.10
CA ASN A 152 5.89 15.68 20.61
C ASN A 152 4.99 14.81 19.72
N SER A 153 3.80 14.49 20.24
CA SER A 153 2.71 13.85 19.50
C SER A 153 2.50 14.53 18.15
N THR A 154 2.60 13.77 17.07
CA THR A 154 2.34 14.23 15.71
C THR A 154 1.17 13.45 15.11
N GLN A 155 0.21 14.14 14.48
CA GLN A 155 -0.95 13.49 13.88
C GLN A 155 -0.54 12.77 12.58
N CYS A 156 -1.06 11.56 12.36
CA CYS A 156 -0.95 10.90 11.06
C CYS A 156 -1.67 11.74 9.98
N PRO A 157 -1.10 11.91 8.77
CA PRO A 157 -1.75 12.68 7.71
C PRO A 157 -3.13 12.11 7.36
N GLU A 158 -4.17 12.95 7.42
CA GLU A 158 -5.54 12.55 7.05
C GLU A 158 -5.76 12.45 5.54
N SER A 159 -4.77 12.85 4.74
CA SER A 159 -4.91 13.07 3.30
C SER A 159 -5.01 11.79 2.45
N ASN A 160 -4.67 10.62 3.02
CA ASN A 160 -4.60 9.36 2.27
C ASN A 160 -5.19 8.20 3.08
N THR A 161 -6.51 8.14 3.13
CA THR A 161 -7.26 7.02 3.70
C THR A 161 -7.92 6.20 2.58
N ALA A 162 -7.98 4.89 2.77
CA ALA A 162 -8.67 3.95 1.88
C ALA A 162 -9.77 3.24 2.69
N GLU A 163 -11.02 3.53 2.36
CA GLU A 163 -12.17 2.79 2.89
C GLU A 163 -12.15 1.37 2.27
N ILE A 164 -11.90 0.37 3.11
CA ILE A 164 -11.94 -1.03 2.69
C ILE A 164 -13.39 -1.53 2.72
N ASN A 165 -14.10 -1.15 3.78
CA ASN A 165 -15.54 -1.35 3.94
C ASN A 165 -16.04 -0.37 5.03
N ARG A 166 -17.34 -0.43 5.34
CA ARG A 166 -18.00 0.47 6.31
C ARG A 166 -17.36 0.49 7.71
N VAL A 167 -16.61 -0.53 8.09
CA VAL A 167 -16.06 -0.70 9.45
C VAL A 167 -14.54 -0.83 9.46
N THR A 168 -13.88 -0.74 8.31
CA THR A 168 -12.44 -0.92 8.16
C THR A 168 -11.84 0.17 7.29
N MET A 169 -10.84 0.84 7.82
CA MET A 169 -10.11 1.90 7.12
C MET A 169 -8.61 1.64 7.16
N ASP A 170 -7.98 1.73 6.00
CA ASP A 170 -6.53 1.79 5.87
C ASP A 170 -6.09 3.25 5.80
N ILE A 171 -5.06 3.60 6.57
CA ILE A 171 -4.59 4.98 6.75
C ILE A 171 -3.11 5.01 6.41
N SER A 172 -2.75 5.78 5.38
CA SER A 172 -1.36 6.02 5.03
C SER A 172 -0.75 6.97 6.05
N CYS A 173 0.24 6.47 6.80
CA CYS A 173 0.98 7.25 7.78
C CYS A 173 2.48 6.99 7.61
N PRO A 174 3.07 7.40 6.46
CA PRO A 174 4.50 7.29 6.26
C PRO A 174 5.23 8.27 7.18
N THR A 175 6.22 7.79 7.93
CA THR A 175 7.08 8.65 8.75
C THR A 175 8.51 8.64 8.23
N GLU A 176 9.21 9.76 8.39
CA GLU A 176 10.64 9.87 8.07
C GLU A 176 11.50 9.20 9.15
N TYR A 177 11.09 9.37 10.42
CA TYR A 177 11.82 8.89 11.59
C TYR A 177 11.15 7.68 12.23
N PRO A 178 11.92 6.84 12.95
CA PRO A 178 11.37 5.74 13.74
C PRO A 178 10.32 6.20 14.73
N VAL A 179 9.17 5.53 14.74
CA VAL A 179 8.10 5.75 15.70
C VAL A 179 8.25 4.78 16.85
N THR A 180 8.06 5.26 18.08
CA THR A 180 8.08 4.44 19.29
C THR A 180 6.68 4.06 19.74
N SER A 181 5.72 4.97 19.60
CA SER A 181 4.34 4.72 20.01
C SER A 181 3.32 5.36 19.09
N VAL A 182 2.16 4.73 19.01
CA VAL A 182 0.99 5.20 18.28
C VAL A 182 -0.16 5.34 19.28
N THR A 183 -0.86 6.47 19.21
CA THR A 183 -2.02 6.77 20.03
C THR A 183 -3.25 6.89 19.15
N LEU A 184 -4.28 6.10 19.47
CA LEU A 184 -5.62 6.28 18.94
C LEU A 184 -6.45 7.03 19.97
N SER A 185 -7.09 8.12 19.55
CA SER A 185 -7.89 8.96 20.43
C SER A 185 -9.22 9.34 19.80
N GLY A 186 -10.18 9.76 20.62
CA GLY A 186 -11.49 10.21 20.17
C GLY A 186 -12.62 9.30 20.62
N ARG A 187 -13.82 9.54 20.08
CA ARG A 187 -15.03 8.83 20.53
C ARG A 187 -15.09 7.40 20.03
N GLY A 188 -14.49 7.14 18.86
CA GLY A 188 -14.51 5.83 18.22
C GLY A 188 -13.72 4.77 18.97
N VAL A 189 -12.79 5.16 19.85
CA VAL A 189 -11.99 4.23 20.66
C VAL A 189 -12.86 3.32 21.53
N ILE A 190 -14.04 3.78 21.97
CA ILE A 190 -15.01 2.98 22.75
C ILE A 190 -15.44 1.72 21.98
N PHE A 191 -15.42 1.76 20.65
CA PHE A 191 -15.88 0.68 19.77
C PHE A 191 -14.78 0.19 18.83
N LEU A 192 -13.51 0.42 19.17
CA LEU A 192 -12.37 -0.08 18.41
C LEU A 192 -12.28 -1.60 18.55
N CYS A 193 -12.00 -2.32 17.46
CA CYS A 193 -11.89 -3.77 17.45
C CYS A 193 -10.48 -4.23 17.11
N SER A 194 -9.82 -3.62 16.14
CA SER A 194 -8.47 -4.02 15.77
C SER A 194 -7.64 -2.85 15.26
N LEU A 195 -6.34 -2.96 15.51
CA LEU A 195 -5.31 -2.05 15.03
C LEU A 195 -4.20 -2.86 14.41
N TYR A 196 -3.93 -2.63 13.13
CA TYR A 196 -2.75 -3.18 12.46
C TYR A 196 -1.81 -2.04 12.12
N ILE A 197 -0.53 -2.23 12.39
CA ILE A 197 0.52 -1.27 12.11
C ILE A 197 1.53 -1.94 11.20
N SER A 198 1.85 -1.30 10.08
CA SER A 198 2.91 -1.69 9.17
C SER A 198 3.98 -0.62 9.14
N ALA A 199 5.21 -1.06 9.13
CA ALA A 199 6.38 -0.23 8.91
C ALA A 199 7.09 -0.62 7.62
N VAL A 200 8.01 0.24 7.19
CA VAL A 200 8.86 -0.08 6.04
C VAL A 200 9.65 -1.36 6.35
N LEU A 201 9.48 -2.40 5.53
CA LEU A 201 10.56 -3.14 4.84
C LEU A 201 10.00 -4.25 3.95
N VAL A 202 9.92 -4.01 2.62
CA VAL A 202 10.43 -4.95 1.58
C VAL A 202 10.88 -4.15 0.35
N LYS A 203 12.10 -3.58 0.38
CA LYS A 203 12.90 -3.49 -0.85
C LYS A 203 13.74 -4.75 -0.93
N ARG A 204 13.15 -5.88 -1.36
CA ARG A 204 13.98 -6.87 -2.06
C ARG A 204 14.25 -6.27 -3.43
N LYS A 205 15.43 -5.68 -3.58
CA LYS A 205 15.90 -5.08 -4.83
C LYS A 205 15.84 -6.17 -5.92
N SER A 206 15.05 -5.89 -6.95
CA SER A 206 15.24 -6.26 -8.35
C SER A 206 15.71 -7.70 -8.63
N MET A 207 14.78 -8.51 -9.13
CA MET A 207 15.10 -9.63 -10.02
C MET A 207 15.79 -9.06 -11.27
N ARG A 208 17.11 -8.78 -11.21
CA ARG A 208 17.96 -8.89 -12.38
C ARG A 208 18.24 -10.38 -12.59
N SER A 209 17.97 -10.82 -13.80
CA SER A 209 18.24 -12.13 -14.40
C SER A 209 19.40 -12.95 -13.82
N PRO A 210 19.31 -14.29 -13.81
CA PRO A 210 20.45 -15.14 -13.48
C PRO A 210 21.46 -15.08 -14.62
N LEU A 211 22.61 -14.43 -14.40
CA LEU A 211 23.91 -14.68 -15.04
C LEU A 211 24.90 -13.61 -14.52
N ALA A 212 26.10 -14.05 -14.14
CA ALA A 212 27.17 -13.37 -13.40
C ALA A 212 26.95 -13.39 -11.87
N LEU A 213 27.62 -14.25 -11.09
CA LEU A 213 29.06 -14.51 -11.10
C LEU A 213 29.37 -16.01 -10.93
N TYR A 214 29.89 -16.61 -11.98
CA TYR A 214 30.88 -17.69 -11.86
C TYR A 214 32.24 -17.00 -11.71
N ASN A 215 32.91 -17.14 -10.56
CA ASN A 215 34.12 -17.97 -10.53
C ASN A 215 34.67 -18.14 -9.09
N THR A 216 34.71 -19.39 -8.68
CA THR A 216 35.77 -20.12 -7.94
C THR A 216 36.58 -19.38 -6.89
N ARG A 217 36.37 -19.77 -5.63
CA ARG A 217 37.40 -20.29 -4.72
C ARG A 217 36.70 -20.98 -3.55
N ASP A 218 36.47 -22.28 -3.72
CA ASP A 218 36.31 -23.20 -2.60
C ASP A 218 37.64 -23.33 -1.83
N VAL A 219 37.51 -23.90 -0.63
CA VAL A 219 38.50 -24.70 0.13
C VAL A 219 39.04 -24.04 1.42
N GLU A 220 38.52 -24.62 2.50
CA GLU A 220 39.13 -24.95 3.81
C GLU A 220 39.16 -23.98 5.00
N ALA A 221 38.73 -24.59 6.12
CA ALA A 221 39.18 -24.43 7.50
C ALA A 221 38.84 -23.09 8.19
N SER A 222 38.47 -23.04 9.48
CA SER A 222 38.90 -23.90 10.57
C SER A 222 37.94 -23.80 11.76
N LEU A 223 37.80 -24.93 12.46
CA LEU A 223 37.34 -25.04 13.84
C LEU A 223 38.15 -24.16 14.81
N SER A 224 37.49 -23.86 15.94
CA SER A 224 38.01 -23.71 17.32
C SER A 224 38.96 -22.55 17.65
N LEU A 225 38.52 -21.66 18.55
CA LEU A 225 39.05 -21.36 19.89
C LEU A 225 38.70 -19.92 20.29
N GLU A 226 37.81 -19.78 21.27
CA GLU A 226 38.00 -19.08 22.55
C GLU A 226 36.82 -19.37 23.48
#